data_AF-A0A2M8X6S4-F1
#
_entry.id   AF-A0A2M8X6S4-F1
#
_cell.length_a   1.000
_cell.length_b   1.000
_cell.length_c   1.000
_cell.angle_alpha   90.00
_cell.angle_beta   90.00
_cell.angle_gamma   90.00
#
_symmetry.space_group_name_H-M   'P 1'
#
loop_
_entity.id
_entity.type
_entity.pdbx_description
1 polymer ?
#
loop_
_entity_poly.entity_id
_entity_poly.type
_entity_poly.pdbx_seq_one_letter_code
_entity_poly.pdbx_strand_id
1 'polypeptide(L)' 'MPFAPRLLFALLLLTPLWAPAAPAPWYYWRSTVDGARVCAQTSPGPGWERDSAVHEGPGCHPRRKVLVVPMR' A
#
# COMPACT_ATOMS: atom_id res chain seq x y z
N MET A 1 -8.75 1.12 48.56
CA MET A 1 -8.02 1.62 47.36
C MET A 1 -8.92 1.57 46.11
N PRO A 2 -9.92 2.46 45.95
CA PRO A 2 -10.91 2.36 44.87
C PRO A 2 -10.48 3.04 43.54
N PHE A 3 -9.34 3.73 43.52
CA PHE A 3 -8.87 4.49 42.36
C PHE A 3 -7.96 3.70 41.41
N ALA A 4 -7.39 2.58 41.87
CA ALA A 4 -6.53 1.70 41.09
C ALA A 4 -7.14 1.20 39.76
N PRO A 5 -8.40 0.74 39.70
CA PRO A 5 -8.97 0.26 38.44
C PRO A 5 -9.18 1.38 37.40
N ARG A 6 -9.46 2.61 37.87
CA ARG A 6 -9.62 3.78 37.00
C ARG A 6 -8.29 4.24 36.40
N LEU A 7 -7.23 4.22 37.21
CA LEU A 7 -5.87 4.53 36.76
C LEU A 7 -5.35 3.51 35.74
N LEU A 8 -5.63 2.21 35.96
CA LEU A 8 -5.28 1.14 35.01
C LEU A 8 -5.99 1.30 33.65
N PHE A 9 -7.29 1.63 33.68
CA PHE A 9 -8.05 1.86 32.44
C PHE A 9 -7.54 3.08 31.66
N ALA A 10 -7.22 4.17 32.36
CA ALA A 10 -6.64 5.36 31.75
C ALA A 10 -5.27 5.06 31.10
N LEU A 11 -4.46 4.22 31.75
CA LEU A 11 -3.15 3.82 31.23
C LEU A 11 -3.26 2.98 29.95
N LEU A 12 -4.24 2.07 29.90
CA LEU A 12 -4.52 1.24 28.71
C LEU A 12 -4.95 2.08 27.49
N LEU A 13 -5.77 3.11 27.68
CA LEU A 13 -6.23 4.01 26.62
C LEU A 13 -5.10 4.86 26.00
N LEU A 14 -4.02 5.08 26.74
CA LEU A 14 -2.87 5.87 26.29
C LEU A 14 -1.84 5.05 25.51
N THR A 15 -2.03 3.72 25.38
CA THR A 15 -1.08 2.88 24.66
C THR A 15 -1.24 3.06 23.14
N PRO A 16 -0.18 3.50 22.43
CA PRO A 16 -0.24 3.63 20.97
C PRO A 16 -0.33 2.25 20.33
N LEU A 17 -1.38 2.02 19.56
CA LEU A 17 -1.54 0.82 18.76
C LEU A 17 -0.54 0.87 17.59
N TRP A 18 0.43 -0.04 17.59
CA TRP A 18 1.30 -0.25 16.43
C TRP A 18 0.56 -1.10 15.39
N ALA A 19 0.19 -0.47 14.28
CA ALA A 19 -0.30 -1.14 13.09
C ALA A 19 0.81 -1.12 12.03
N PRO A 20 1.38 -2.27 11.63
CA PRO A 20 2.31 -2.31 10.51
C PRO A 20 1.56 -1.93 9.23
N ALA A 21 1.91 -0.79 8.63
CA ALA A 21 1.40 -0.40 7.32
C ALA A 21 2.17 -1.16 6.25
N ALA A 22 1.50 -2.07 5.55
CA ALA A 22 2.05 -2.64 4.33
C ALA A 22 2.27 -1.52 3.29
N PRO A 23 3.32 -1.61 2.45
CA PRO A 23 3.51 -0.64 1.38
C PRO A 23 2.28 -0.63 0.47
N ALA A 24 1.73 0.56 0.23
CA ALA A 24 0.51 0.68 -0.55
C ALA A 24 0.73 0.18 -2.00
N PRO A 25 -0.18 -0.61 -2.56
CA PRO A 25 -0.04 -1.16 -3.91
C PRO A 25 -0.26 -0.08 -4.96
N TRP A 26 0.60 -0.05 -5.99
CA TRP A 26 0.49 0.88 -7.13
C TRP A 26 0.18 0.13 -8.42
N TYR A 27 -0.64 0.73 -9.28
CA TYR A 27 -1.05 0.15 -10.56
C TYR A 27 -0.93 1.17 -11.69
N TYR A 28 -0.67 0.69 -12.90
CA TYR A 28 -0.96 1.46 -14.08
C TYR A 28 -2.45 1.38 -14.39
N TRP A 29 -3.03 2.55 -14.57
CA TRP A 29 -4.37 2.74 -15.07
C TRP A 29 -4.27 3.22 -16.50
N ARG A 30 -5.09 2.66 -17.37
CA ARG A 30 -5.22 3.05 -18.76
C ARG A 30 -6.60 3.66 -18.96
N SER A 31 -6.63 4.83 -19.56
CA SER A 31 -7.87 5.48 -19.95
C SER A 31 -8.47 4.73 -21.13
N THR A 32 -9.77 4.42 -21.02
CA THR A 32 -10.54 3.75 -22.07
C THR A 32 -10.96 4.72 -23.17
N VAL A 33 -10.75 6.03 -22.99
CA VAL A 33 -11.15 7.09 -23.94
C VAL A 33 -10.02 7.41 -24.91
N ASP A 34 -8.82 7.67 -24.40
CA ASP A 34 -7.65 8.14 -25.18
C ASP A 34 -6.45 7.18 -25.10
N GLY A 35 -6.53 6.13 -24.28
CA GLY A 35 -5.43 5.19 -24.08
C GLY A 35 -4.28 5.71 -23.21
N ALA A 36 -4.42 6.90 -22.61
CA ALA A 36 -3.40 7.46 -21.73
C ALA A 36 -3.15 6.54 -20.53
N ARG A 37 -1.89 6.46 -20.08
CA ARG A 37 -1.48 5.60 -18.97
C ARG A 37 -0.95 6.43 -17.80
N VAL A 38 -1.47 6.19 -16.60
CA VAL A 38 -1.06 6.90 -15.37
C VAL A 38 -0.79 5.90 -14.24
N CYS A 39 0.13 6.25 -13.34
CA CYS A 39 0.43 5.45 -12.17
C CYS A 39 -0.35 5.99 -10.95
N ALA A 40 -1.18 5.15 -10.35
CA ALA A 40 -1.95 5.54 -9.16
C ALA A 40 -2.29 4.33 -8.29
N GLN A 41 -2.49 4.57 -6.99
CA GLN A 41 -2.93 3.54 -6.03
C GLN A 41 -4.38 3.11 -6.28
N THR A 42 -5.23 4.06 -6.63
CA THR A 42 -6.67 3.86 -6.90
C THR A 42 -7.02 4.36 -8.31
N SER A 43 -8.20 3.97 -8.80
CA SER A 43 -8.68 4.43 -10.10
C SER A 43 -8.78 5.96 -10.12
N PRO A 44 -8.27 6.65 -11.17
CA PRO A 44 -8.46 8.09 -11.33
C PRO A 44 -9.93 8.50 -11.53
N GLY A 45 -10.80 7.59 -11.96
CA GLY A 45 -12.22 7.85 -12.16
C GLY A 45 -12.89 6.89 -13.15
N PRO A 46 -14.13 7.18 -13.56
CA PRO A 46 -14.80 6.46 -14.65
C PRO A 46 -13.98 6.53 -15.95
N GLY A 47 -13.99 5.44 -16.72
CA GLY A 47 -13.20 5.35 -17.94
C GLY A 47 -11.72 5.05 -17.74
N TRP A 48 -11.33 4.56 -16.56
CA TRP A 48 -9.99 4.04 -16.30
C TRP A 48 -10.06 2.55 -15.95
N GLU A 49 -9.23 1.76 -16.60
CA GLU A 49 -9.08 0.32 -16.37
C GLU A 49 -7.67 0.00 -15.88
N ARG A 50 -7.56 -1.03 -15.03
CA ARG A 50 -6.25 -1.49 -14.53
C ARG A 50 -5.52 -2.24 -15.64
N ASP A 51 -4.33 -1.78 -16.00
CA ASP A 51 -3.53 -2.27 -17.13
C ASP A 51 -2.27 -3.03 -16.69
N SER A 52 -2.04 -3.19 -15.38
CA SER A 52 -0.84 -3.86 -14.88
C SER A 52 -1.03 -4.63 -13.58
N ALA A 53 -0.05 -5.48 -13.29
CA ALA A 53 0.16 -6.03 -11.96
C ALA A 53 0.54 -4.94 -10.93
N VAL A 54 0.60 -5.34 -9.66
CA VAL A 54 1.00 -4.47 -8.55
C VAL A 54 2.49 -4.12 -8.63
N HIS A 55 2.80 -2.85 -8.46
CA HIS A 55 4.16 -2.31 -8.41
C HIS A 55 4.55 -1.97 -6.96
N GLU A 56 5.85 -1.98 -6.71
CA GLU A 56 6.42 -1.54 -5.43
C GLU A 56 6.63 -0.03 -5.45
N GLY A 57 5.81 0.69 -4.68
CA GLY A 57 6.01 2.10 -4.40
C GLY A 57 5.50 3.07 -5.48
N PRO A 58 5.58 4.38 -5.19
CA PRO A 58 5.13 5.44 -6.10
C PRO A 58 5.90 5.40 -7.42
N GLY A 59 5.24 5.82 -8.51
CA GLY A 59 5.86 5.85 -9.84
C GLY A 59 5.86 4.52 -10.59
N CYS A 60 5.25 3.46 -10.03
CA CYS A 60 5.07 2.16 -10.67
C CYS A 60 6.41 1.57 -11.14
N HIS A 61 7.41 1.63 -10.25
CA HIS A 61 8.72 1.08 -10.54
C HIS A 61 8.63 -0.45 -10.77
N PRO A 62 9.28 -0.98 -11.82
CA PRO A 62 9.27 -2.42 -12.06
C PRO A 62 9.95 -3.16 -10.90
N ARG A 63 9.33 -4.27 -10.48
CA ARG A 63 9.90 -5.17 -9.46
C ARG A 63 11.27 -5.64 -9.95
N ARG A 64 12.33 -5.35 -9.19
CA ARG A 64 13.69 -5.82 -9.51
C ARG A 64 13.71 -7.34 -9.36
N LYS A 65 13.73 -8.07 -10.49
CA LYS A 65 13.91 -9.53 -10.47
C LYS A 65 15.39 -9.83 -10.23
N VAL A 66 15.70 -10.45 -9.10
CA VAL A 66 17.03 -11.01 -8.85
C VAL A 66 17.09 -12.36 -9.54
N LEU A 67 17.74 -12.42 -10.69
CA LEU A 67 17.99 -13.66 -11.40
C LEU A 67 19.19 -14.36 -10.74
N VAL A 68 18.95 -15.41 -9.97
CA VAL A 68 20.02 -16.28 -9.48
C VAL A 68 20.43 -17.20 -10.64
N VAL A 69 21.56 -16.90 -11.25
CA VAL A 69 22.14 -17.76 -12.30
C VAL A 69 23.06 -18.77 -11.61
N PRO A 70 22.74 -20.08 -11.63
CA PRO A 70 23.65 -21.09 -11.09
C PRO A 70 24.91 -21.16 -11.95
N MET A 71 26.08 -21.15 -11.32
CA MET A 71 27.34 -21.45 -12.01
C MET A 71 27.45 -22.97 -12.20
N ARG A 72 27.70 -23.39 -13.44
CA ARG A 72 28.04 -24.76 -13.82
C ARG A 72 29.52 -25.01 -13.66
#